data_AF-A0A9P7BZR3-F1
#
_entry.id   AF-A0A9P7BZR3-F1
#
_cell.length_a   1.000
_cell.length_b   1.000
_cell.length_c   1.000
_cell.angle_alpha   90.00
_cell.angle_beta   90.00
_cell.angle_gamma   90.00
#
_symmetry.space_group_name_H-M   'P 1'
#
loop_
_entity.id
_entity.type
_entity.pdbx_description
1 polymer ?
#
loop_
_entity_poly.entity_id
_entity_poly.type
_entity_poly.pdbx_seq_one_letter_code
_entity_poly.pdbx_strand_id
1 'polypeptide(L)'
;MNRDQRSWFNEVLKGRNLAWSEVRNIIVKTYAAQDVAQELEYMDQLLTLKMASTETIEAFTDRFQRIRRAAKWDDDIRTASIYKRALPAFLRQEVSRG
;
A
#
# COMPACT_ATOMS: atom_id res chain seq x y z
N MET A 1 14.28 8.36 -13.65
CA MET A 1 13.81 7.06 -14.20
C MET A 1 14.61 5.96 -13.53
N ASN A 2 13.95 5.07 -12.77
CA ASN A 2 14.64 3.97 -12.08
C ASN A 2 15.30 3.02 -13.11
N ARG A 3 16.39 2.33 -12.72
CA ARG A 3 17.13 1.39 -13.57
C ARG A 3 16.20 0.32 -14.17
N ASP A 4 15.22 -0.14 -13.40
CA ASP A 4 14.25 -1.16 -13.82
C ASP A 4 13.31 -0.65 -14.93
N GLN A 5 12.84 0.60 -14.81
CA GLN A 5 12.00 1.22 -15.84
C GLN A 5 12.76 1.39 -17.16
N ARG A 6 14.06 1.69 -17.09
CA ARG A 6 14.92 1.81 -18.27
C ARG A 6 15.20 0.45 -18.92
N SER A 7 15.36 -0.62 -18.14
CA SER A 7 15.50 -1.98 -18.68
C SER A 7 14.21 -2.42 -19.36
N TRP A 8 13.07 -2.31 -18.67
CA TRP A 8 11.76 -2.64 -19.22
C TRP A 8 11.47 -1.89 -20.53
N PHE A 9 11.75 -0.58 -20.58
CA PHE A 9 11.54 0.20 -21.81
C PHE A 9 12.37 -0.36 -22.98
N ASN A 10 13.63 -0.71 -22.71
CA ASN A 10 14.52 -1.26 -23.74
C ASN A 10 14.06 -2.64 -24.24
N GLU A 11 13.47 -3.45 -23.38
CA GLU A 11 13.00 -4.80 -23.71
C GLU A 11 11.64 -4.80 -24.42
N VAL A 12 10.74 -3.92 -23.99
CA VAL A 12 9.32 -3.94 -24.38
C VAL A 12 9.02 -2.97 -25.52
N LEU A 13 9.70 -1.82 -25.59
CA LEU A 13 9.36 -0.74 -26.52
C LEU A 13 10.46 -0.41 -27.53
N LYS A 14 11.73 -0.44 -27.10
CA LYS A 14 12.85 -0.03 -27.97
C LYS A 14 12.99 -0.95 -29.18
N GLY A 15 13.09 -0.34 -30.36
CA GLY A 15 13.31 -1.06 -31.63
C GLY A 15 12.06 -1.72 -32.22
N ARG A 16 10.89 -1.62 -31.57
CA ARG A 16 9.62 -2.09 -32.14
C ARG A 16 8.96 -0.98 -32.95
N ASN A 17 8.43 -1.32 -34.12
CA ASN A 17 7.68 -0.38 -34.95
C ASN A 17 6.21 -0.38 -34.52
N LEU A 18 5.91 0.30 -33.42
CA LEU A 18 4.57 0.39 -32.82
C LEU A 18 3.94 1.75 -33.09
N ALA A 19 2.63 1.77 -33.32
CA ALA A 19 1.89 3.02 -33.35
C ALA A 19 1.85 3.63 -31.94
N TRP A 20 1.77 4.97 -31.86
CA TRP A 20 1.75 5.68 -30.57
C TRP A 20 0.60 5.23 -29.65
N SER A 21 -0.56 4.88 -30.23
CA SER A 21 -1.71 4.34 -29.48
C SER A 21 -1.38 3.02 -28.78
N GLU A 22 -0.60 2.16 -29.41
CA GLU A 22 -0.18 0.86 -28.86
C GLU A 22 0.85 1.06 -27.74
N VAL A 23 1.84 1.93 -27.95
CA VAL A 23 2.84 2.30 -26.93
C VAL A 23 2.13 2.85 -25.69
N ARG A 24 1.19 3.78 -25.86
CA ARG A 24 0.40 4.34 -24.76
C ARG A 24 -0.38 3.25 -24.02
N ASN A 25 -1.02 2.33 -24.74
CA ASN A 25 -1.80 1.25 -24.13
C ASN A 25 -0.91 0.31 -23.28
N ILE A 26 0.27 -0.04 -23.79
CA ILE A 26 1.25 -0.87 -23.06
C ILE A 26 1.70 -0.17 -21.78
N ILE A 27 2.10 1.09 -21.87
CA ILE A 27 2.52 1.88 -20.69
C ILE A 27 1.41 1.93 -19.66
N VAL A 28 0.19 2.32 -20.06
CA VAL A 28 -0.96 2.43 -19.15
C VAL A 28 -1.26 1.10 -18.47
N LYS A 29 -1.28 -0.01 -19.22
CA LYS A 29 -1.55 -1.33 -18.64
C LYS A 29 -0.47 -1.77 -17.66
N THR A 30 0.81 -1.56 -17.99
CA THR A 30 1.91 -1.96 -17.11
C THR A 30 1.89 -1.19 -15.80
N TYR A 31 1.76 0.14 -15.86
CA TYR A 31 1.75 0.95 -14.64
C TYR A 31 0.44 0.79 -13.85
N ALA A 32 -0.71 0.62 -14.50
CA ALA A 32 -1.95 0.29 -13.80
C ALA A 32 -1.88 -1.06 -13.07
N ALA A 33 -1.25 -2.07 -13.67
CA ALA A 33 -1.03 -3.36 -13.00
C ALA A 33 -0.05 -3.24 -11.82
N GLN A 34 1.00 -2.42 -11.95
CA GLN A 34 1.91 -2.12 -10.84
C GLN A 34 1.19 -1.40 -9.69
N ASP A 35 0.33 -0.42 -10.00
CA ASP A 35 -0.47 0.29 -9.00
C ASP A 35 -1.38 -0.67 -8.23
N VAL A 36 -2.02 -1.62 -8.91
CA VAL A 36 -2.87 -2.64 -8.28
C VAL A 36 -2.05 -3.60 -7.41
N ALA A 37 -0.90 -4.07 -7.89
CA ALA A 37 -0.03 -4.95 -7.10
C ALA A 37 0.48 -4.24 -5.83
N GLN A 38 0.84 -2.97 -5.95
CA GLN A 38 1.31 -2.15 -4.83
C GLN A 38 0.19 -1.87 -3.82
N GLU A 39 -1.03 -1.62 -4.29
CA GLU A 39 -2.21 -1.46 -3.43
C GLU A 39 -2.50 -2.74 -2.64
N LEU A 40 -2.44 -3.91 -3.29
CA LEU A 40 -2.61 -5.21 -2.64
C LEU A 40 -1.53 -5.47 -1.58
N GLU A 41 -0.28 -5.09 -1.84
CA GLU A 41 0.80 -5.19 -0.85
C GLU A 41 0.53 -4.33 0.38
N TYR A 42 0.07 -3.08 0.19
CA TYR A 42 -0.28 -2.22 1.32
C TYR A 42 -1.52 -2.72 2.07
N MET A 43 -2.48 -3.34 1.39
CA MET A 43 -3.63 -4.00 2.02
C MET A 43 -3.18 -5.17 2.91
N ASP A 44 -2.27 -6.02 2.42
CA ASP A 44 -1.71 -7.11 3.21
C ASP A 44 -0.97 -6.58 4.44
N GLN A 45 -0.09 -5.59 4.25
CA GLN A 45 0.62 -4.92 5.36
C GLN A 45 -0.33 -4.33 6.40
N LEU A 46 -1.44 -3.70 5.97
CA LEU A 46 -2.45 -3.13 6.86
C LEU A 46 -3.11 -4.22 7.72
N LEU A 47 -3.48 -5.35 7.11
CA LEU A 47 -4.17 -6.45 7.78
C LEU A 47 -3.26 -7.22 8.75
N THR A 48 -1.96 -7.30 8.44
CA THR A 48 -0.96 -7.96 9.30
C THR A 48 -0.32 -7.02 10.31
N LEU A 49 -0.60 -5.71 10.25
CA LEU A 49 0.08 -4.72 11.09
C LEU A 49 -0.10 -5.03 12.58
N LYS A 50 1.00 -4.91 13.32
CA LYS A 50 1.03 -4.97 14.79
C LYS A 50 1.79 -3.81 15.36
N MET A 51 1.36 -3.39 16.55
CA MET A 51 2.10 -2.42 17.33
C MET A 51 3.34 -3.10 17.93
N ALA A 52 4.52 -2.51 17.73
CA ALA A 52 5.75 -2.95 18.37
C ALA A 52 5.72 -2.62 19.87
N SER A 53 6.38 -3.42 20.71
CA SER A 53 6.42 -3.19 22.16
C SER A 53 7.19 -1.93 22.55
N THR A 54 8.09 -1.46 21.69
CA THR A 54 8.96 -0.30 21.93
C THR A 54 8.46 0.98 21.26
N GLU A 55 7.41 0.93 20.45
CA GLU A 55 6.88 2.11 19.77
C GLU A 55 5.79 2.78 20.61
N THR A 56 5.66 4.09 20.52
CA THR A 56 4.57 4.83 21.18
C THR A 56 3.27 4.67 20.40
N ILE A 57 2.13 4.95 21.04
CA ILE A 57 0.81 4.88 20.40
C ILE A 57 0.72 5.88 19.24
N GLU A 58 1.27 7.08 19.39
CA GLU A 58 1.27 8.12 18.36
C GLU A 58 2.08 7.67 17.14
N ALA A 59 3.29 7.15 17.36
CA ALA A 59 4.13 6.64 16.28
C ALA A 59 3.47 5.48 15.54
N PHE A 60 2.81 4.58 16.28
CA PHE A 60 2.02 3.51 15.69
C PHE A 60 0.83 4.03 14.88
N THR A 61 0.08 4.99 15.43
CA THR A 61 -1.08 5.62 14.77
C THR A 61 -0.68 6.24 13.44
N ASP A 62 0.42 6.99 13.42
CA ASP A 62 0.93 7.63 12.22
C ASP A 62 1.35 6.60 11.16
N ARG A 63 2.02 5.51 11.59
CA ARG A 63 2.41 4.40 10.72
C ARG A 63 1.20 3.68 10.14
N PHE A 64 0.20 3.40 10.97
CA PHE A 64 -1.06 2.77 10.56
C PHE A 64 -1.80 3.63 9.53
N GLN A 65 -1.96 4.92 9.81
CA GLN A 65 -2.67 5.84 8.90
C GLN A 65 -1.95 6.03 7.57
N ARG A 66 -0.61 6.02 7.57
CA ARG A 66 0.19 6.06 6.35
C ARG A 66 -0.06 4.84 5.47
N ILE A 67 0.00 3.63 6.05
CA ILE A 67 -0.23 2.38 5.32
C ILE A 67 -1.68 2.30 4.84
N ARG A 68 -2.67 2.70 5.66
CA ARG A 68 -4.08 2.77 5.26
C ARG A 68 -4.29 3.63 4.02
N ARG A 69 -3.72 4.84 3.99
CA ARG A 69 -3.82 5.75 2.83
C ARG A 69 -3.15 5.17 1.59
N ALA A 70 -2.00 4.52 1.75
CA ALA A 70 -1.29 3.87 0.65
C ALA A 70 -2.07 2.66 0.08
N ALA A 71 -2.80 1.94 0.94
CA ALA A 71 -3.74 0.88 0.58
C ALA A 71 -5.07 1.40 0.01
N LYS A 72 -5.27 2.73 -0.07
CA LYS A 72 -6.55 3.38 -0.41
C LYS A 72 -7.75 2.86 0.40
N TRP A 73 -7.50 2.42 1.63
CA TRP A 73 -8.52 1.82 2.49
C TRP A 73 -9.30 2.90 3.24
N ASP A 74 -10.63 2.80 3.24
CA ASP A 74 -11.53 3.81 3.82
C ASP A 74 -11.39 3.96 5.33
N ASP A 75 -11.58 5.17 5.86
CA ASP A 75 -11.56 5.41 7.31
C ASP A 75 -12.93 5.11 7.93
N ASP A 76 -13.26 3.83 8.02
CA ASP A 76 -14.57 3.35 8.49
C ASP A 76 -14.46 2.49 9.76
N ILE A 77 -15.60 1.93 10.19
CA ILE A 77 -15.67 1.09 11.39
C ILE A 77 -14.83 -0.20 11.28
N ARG A 78 -14.54 -0.68 10.06
CA ARG A 78 -13.65 -1.82 9.83
C ARG A 78 -12.21 -1.41 10.10
N THR A 79 -11.83 -0.21 9.69
CA THR A 79 -10.51 0.38 10.01
C THR A 79 -10.29 0.50 11.51
N ALA A 80 -11.28 0.99 12.27
CA ALA A 80 -11.22 1.03 13.72
C ALA A 80 -11.04 -0.39 14.33
N SER A 81 -11.72 -1.39 13.76
CA SER A 81 -11.60 -2.78 14.19
C SER A 81 -10.21 -3.37 13.91
N ILE A 82 -9.62 -3.08 12.75
CA ILE A 82 -8.26 -3.50 12.38
C ILE A 82 -7.24 -2.84 13.31
N TYR A 83 -7.36 -1.52 13.51
CA TYR A 83 -6.50 -0.75 14.42
C TYR A 83 -6.50 -1.35 15.83
N LYS A 84 -7.69 -1.60 16.40
CA LYS A 84 -7.83 -2.21 17.74
C LYS A 84 -7.19 -3.60 17.82
N ARG A 85 -7.29 -4.42 16.77
CA ARG A 85 -6.65 -5.75 16.70
C ARG A 85 -5.13 -5.68 16.54
N ALA A 86 -4.61 -4.57 16.02
CA ALA A 86 -3.19 -4.33 15.87
C ALA A 86 -2.51 -3.91 17.18
N LEU A 87 -3.27 -3.32 18.11
CA LEU A 87 -2.79 -2.96 19.43
C LEU A 87 -2.46 -4.18 20.32
N PRO A 88 -1.52 -4.05 21.27
CA PRO A 88 -1.26 -5.04 22.30
C PRO A 88 -2.46 -5.19 23.25
N ALA A 89 -2.61 -6.36 23.86
CA ALA A 89 -3.78 -6.69 24.67
C ALA A 89 -4.06 -5.70 25.82
N PHE A 90 -3.01 -5.18 26.46
CA PHE A 90 -3.16 -4.22 27.57
C PHE A 90 -3.80 -2.89 27.12
N LEU A 91 -3.47 -2.39 25.92
CA LEU A 91 -4.07 -1.16 25.36
C LEU A 91 -5.47 -1.37 24.81
N ARG A 92 -5.82 -2.58 24.36
CA ARG A 92 -7.19 -2.87 23.86
C ARG A 92 -8.27 -2.62 24.91
N GLN A 93 -7.94 -2.77 26.19
CA GLN A 93 -8.87 -2.59 27.29
C GLN A 93 -9.14 -1.10 27.59
N GLU A 94 -8.14 -0.23 27.42
CA GLU A 94 -8.31 1.22 27.57
C GLU A 94 -9.19 1.80 26.47
N VAL A 95 -8.97 1.40 25.21
CA VAL A 95 -9.75 1.87 24.05
C VAL A 95 -11.21 1.39 24.05
N SER A 96 -11.54 0.35 24.85
CA SER A 96 -12.93 -0.17 24.94
C SER A 96 -13.77 0.52 26.02
N ARG A 97 -13.16 1.36 26.87
CA ARG A 97 -13.83 2.03 27.99
C ARG A 97 -14.18 3.51 27.73
N GLY A 98 -13.71 4.05 26.62
CA GLY A 98 -14.01 5.43 26.17
C GLY A 98 -15.26 5.51 25.31
#